data_AF-A0A2P6FDU8-F1
#
_entry.id   AF-A0A2P6FDU8-F1
#
_cell.length_a   1.000
_cell.length_b   1.000
_cell.length_c   1.000
_cell.angle_alpha   90.00
_cell.angle_beta   90.00
_cell.angle_gamma   90.00
#
_symmetry.space_group_name_H-M   'P 1'
#
loop_
_entity.id
_entity.type
_entity.pdbx_description
1 polymer ?
#
loop_
_entity_poly.entity_id
_entity_poly.type
_entity_poly.pdbx_seq_one_letter_code
_entity_poly.pdbx_strand_id
1 'polypeptide(L)'
;MTISNIFRSVDLAEINENFKHMALPNKIRADSKYVYLGLDDTFTKIFKKHKKIDKNMVRLAYLHTGIDWQKSSKKRHFLQNKRLLMVMSKNVNLKMKEYRQLLKEFINNNYDLTGKQLIVMGDGAEWIKKLAEYLKTDYVLDEFHLMAKVHHCFNFRRLGKDSKKELTVEETQKKAIYQDVYAFVRKGEVNSILDYLKTFLTKEMQDIYPFLKDKKDKVKDLIQ
;
A
#
# COMPACT_ATOMS: atom_id res chain seq x y z
N MET A 1 -1.84 -2.10 2.89
CA MET A 1 -1.24 -3.23 3.66
C MET A 1 0.06 -2.73 4.28
N THR A 2 0.35 -2.95 5.57
CA THR A 2 1.59 -2.42 6.19
C THR A 2 2.77 -3.40 6.05
N ILE A 3 4.00 -2.90 6.11
CA ILE A 3 5.23 -3.70 6.11
C ILE A 3 5.22 -4.79 7.18
N SER A 4 4.79 -4.47 8.40
CA SER A 4 4.66 -5.46 9.48
C SER A 4 3.67 -6.57 9.14
N ASN A 5 2.59 -6.26 8.40
CA ASN A 5 1.63 -7.26 7.93
C ASN A 5 2.18 -8.07 6.75
N ILE A 6 3.03 -7.47 5.91
CA ILE A 6 3.79 -8.15 4.87
C ILE A 6 4.72 -9.16 5.54
N PHE A 7 5.55 -8.78 6.52
CA PHE A 7 6.45 -9.72 7.20
C PHE A 7 5.72 -10.85 7.92
N ARG A 8 4.63 -10.56 8.63
CA ARG A 8 3.82 -11.59 9.32
C ARG A 8 2.99 -12.48 8.39
N SER A 9 2.96 -12.19 7.09
CA SER A 9 2.27 -13.03 6.09
C SER A 9 3.24 -13.86 5.27
N VAL A 10 4.55 -13.68 5.47
CA VAL A 10 5.56 -14.58 4.92
C VAL A 10 5.87 -15.62 5.98
N ASP A 11 5.78 -16.89 5.62
CA ASP A 11 6.28 -17.97 6.46
C ASP A 11 7.82 -17.90 6.48
N LEU A 12 8.42 -17.86 7.66
CA LEU A 12 9.87 -17.76 7.85
C LEU A 12 10.62 -18.98 7.28
N ALA A 13 9.96 -20.14 7.17
CA ALA A 13 10.50 -21.28 6.44
C ALA A 13 10.53 -21.03 4.93
N GLU A 14 9.49 -20.40 4.39
CA GLU A 14 9.38 -19.97 2.98
C GLU A 14 10.36 -18.82 2.66
N ILE A 15 10.73 -17.99 3.64
CA ILE A 15 11.73 -16.92 3.51
C ILE A 15 13.10 -17.48 3.12
N ASN A 16 13.50 -18.65 3.63
CA ASN A 16 14.79 -19.27 3.27
C ASN A 16 14.84 -19.77 1.82
N GLU A 17 13.69 -20.13 1.24
CA GLU A 17 13.60 -20.46 -0.19
C GLU A 17 13.41 -19.20 -1.06
N ASN A 18 12.62 -18.23 -0.60
CA ASN A 18 12.27 -17.00 -1.33
C ASN A 18 13.35 -15.90 -1.31
N PHE A 19 14.37 -15.97 -0.46
CA PHE A 19 15.51 -15.03 -0.47
C PHE A 19 16.50 -15.27 -1.61
N LYS A 20 16.30 -16.31 -2.39
CA LYS A 20 17.15 -16.58 -3.53
C LYS A 20 16.70 -15.72 -4.69
N HIS A 21 17.59 -14.86 -5.16
CA HIS A 21 17.64 -14.35 -6.53
C HIS A 21 17.66 -15.46 -7.61
N MET A 22 17.42 -16.73 -7.24
CA MET A 22 17.43 -17.86 -8.14
C MET A 22 16.11 -17.92 -8.90
N ALA A 23 16.22 -17.97 -10.22
CA ALA A 23 15.09 -18.21 -11.11
C ALA A 23 14.34 -19.47 -10.67
N LEU A 24 13.02 -19.37 -10.58
CA LEU A 24 12.19 -20.56 -10.38
C LEU A 24 12.25 -21.42 -11.65
N PRO A 25 12.27 -22.76 -11.53
CA PRO A 25 12.18 -23.64 -12.70
C PRO A 25 10.87 -23.41 -13.47
N ASN A 26 9.79 -23.06 -12.75
CA ASN A 26 8.51 -22.65 -13.33
C ASN A 26 8.07 -21.30 -12.76
N LYS A 27 7.89 -20.31 -13.63
CA LYS A 27 7.38 -18.99 -13.24
C LYS A 27 5.90 -19.07 -12.85
N ILE A 28 5.49 -18.22 -11.91
CA ILE A 28 4.09 -18.07 -11.53
C ILE A 28 3.32 -17.46 -12.70
N ARG A 29 2.30 -18.17 -13.18
CA ARG A 29 1.32 -17.63 -14.13
C ARG A 29 0.11 -17.14 -13.36
N ALA A 30 -0.19 -15.85 -13.47
CA ALA A 30 -1.37 -15.27 -12.82
C ALA A 30 -2.65 -15.71 -13.55
N ASP A 31 -3.70 -16.05 -12.80
CA ASP A 31 -5.04 -16.24 -13.38
C ASP A 31 -5.65 -14.87 -13.72
N SER A 32 -5.41 -13.87 -12.88
CA SER A 32 -5.87 -12.50 -13.07
C SER A 32 -5.17 -11.80 -14.23
N LYS A 33 -5.77 -10.72 -14.75
CA LYS A 33 -5.15 -9.83 -15.75
C LYS A 33 -3.92 -9.09 -15.18
N TYR A 34 -3.87 -8.93 -13.86
CA TYR A 34 -2.94 -8.02 -13.19
C TYR A 34 -1.93 -8.77 -12.32
N VAL A 35 -0.67 -8.36 -12.39
CA VAL A 35 0.36 -8.71 -11.40
C VAL A 35 0.73 -7.44 -10.66
N TYR A 36 0.75 -7.49 -9.34
CA TYR A 36 0.95 -6.32 -8.50
C TYR A 36 2.36 -6.31 -7.94
N LEU A 37 3.05 -5.20 -8.09
CA LEU A 37 4.37 -4.93 -7.54
C LEU A 37 4.25 -3.85 -6.46
N GLY A 38 4.19 -4.26 -5.21
CA GLY A 38 4.23 -3.36 -4.09
C GLY A 38 5.65 -2.96 -3.72
N LEU A 39 5.84 -1.67 -3.43
CA LEU A 39 7.13 -1.05 -3.11
C LEU A 39 7.00 -0.23 -1.84
N ASP A 40 8.00 -0.34 -0.96
CA ASP A 40 8.04 0.42 0.29
C ASP A 40 9.49 0.53 0.78
N ASP A 41 9.79 1.57 1.56
CA ASP A 41 11.07 1.74 2.24
C ASP A 41 10.82 1.68 3.76
N THR A 42 11.57 0.84 4.47
CA THR A 42 11.55 0.81 5.95
C THR A 42 12.91 1.10 6.53
N PHE A 43 12.93 1.68 7.72
CA PHE A 43 14.16 2.00 8.43
C PHE A 43 14.29 1.09 9.64
N THR A 44 15.34 0.28 9.66
CA THR A 44 15.66 -0.57 10.80
C THR A 44 16.89 -0.06 11.54
N LYS A 45 16.85 -0.15 12.87
CA LYS A 45 17.99 0.15 13.75
C LYS A 45 18.75 -1.15 13.96
N ILE A 46 19.95 -1.26 13.38
CA ILE A 46 20.82 -2.41 13.65
C ILE A 46 21.72 -2.04 14.82
N PHE A 47 21.60 -2.77 15.91
CA PHE A 47 22.46 -2.62 17.08
C PHE A 47 23.76 -3.35 16.83
N LYS A 48 24.85 -2.60 16.61
CA LYS A 48 26.20 -3.18 16.69
C LYS A 48 26.57 -3.37 18.15
N LYS A 49 27.17 -4.52 18.47
CA LYS A 49 27.49 -5.00 19.83
C LYS A 49 28.12 -3.94 20.73
N HIS A 50 28.83 -2.96 20.16
CA HIS A 50 29.34 -1.79 20.89
C HIS A 50 29.21 -0.48 20.07
N LYS A 51 28.48 0.50 20.63
CA LYS A 51 28.61 1.97 20.42
C LYS A 51 27.93 2.72 19.26
N LYS A 52 27.17 2.13 18.32
CA LYS A 52 26.36 2.97 17.39
C LYS A 52 25.10 2.29 16.87
N ILE A 53 23.97 3.00 16.96
CA ILE A 53 22.74 2.67 16.24
C ILE A 53 22.95 3.12 14.80
N ASP A 54 23.01 2.15 13.88
CA ASP A 54 23.08 2.43 12.45
C ASP A 54 21.66 2.31 11.87
N LYS A 55 21.10 3.43 11.39
CA LYS A 55 19.79 3.43 10.71
C LYS A 55 20.03 2.92 9.30
N ASN A 56 19.61 1.68 9.05
CA ASN A 56 19.70 1.07 7.73
C ASN A 56 18.35 1.21 7.03
N MET A 57 18.38 1.64 5.78
CA MET A 57 17.22 1.60 4.92
C MET A 57 17.12 0.20 4.32
N VAL A 58 15.93 -0.38 4.41
CA VAL A 58 15.56 -1.64 3.78
C VAL A 58 14.50 -1.29 2.75
N ARG A 59 14.88 -1.40 1.48
CA ARG A 59 13.96 -1.28 0.37
C ARG A 59 13.28 -2.62 0.14
N LEU A 60 11.96 -2.60 0.14
CA LEU A 60 11.10 -3.75 0.03
C LEU A 60 10.35 -3.71 -1.30
N ALA A 61 10.40 -4.81 -2.03
CA ALA A 61 9.53 -5.05 -3.17
C ALA A 61 8.82 -6.38 -2.99
N TYR A 62 7.52 -6.44 -3.27
CA TYR A 62 6.78 -7.69 -3.22
C TYR A 62 5.87 -7.82 -4.43
N LEU A 63 5.87 -9.01 -5.04
CA LEU A 63 5.00 -9.37 -6.14
C LEU A 63 3.86 -10.23 -5.64
N HIS A 64 2.67 -10.06 -6.19
CA HIS A 64 1.53 -10.95 -5.95
C HIS A 64 0.52 -10.91 -7.10
N THR A 65 -0.37 -11.91 -7.14
CA THR A 65 -1.43 -12.04 -8.16
C THR A 65 -2.80 -11.54 -7.69
N GLY A 66 -2.94 -11.22 -6.40
CA GLY A 66 -4.19 -10.75 -5.82
C GLY A 66 -4.28 -11.10 -4.33
N ILE A 67 -5.51 -11.13 -3.82
CA ILE A 67 -5.82 -11.55 -2.46
C ILE A 67 -6.17 -13.04 -2.47
N ASP A 68 -5.54 -13.80 -1.58
CA ASP A 68 -5.91 -15.18 -1.29
C ASP A 68 -7.13 -15.17 -0.36
N TRP A 69 -8.33 -15.27 -0.92
CA TRP A 69 -9.58 -15.23 -0.17
C TRP A 69 -9.78 -16.42 0.75
N GLN A 70 -9.16 -17.57 0.46
CA GLN A 70 -9.27 -18.77 1.29
C GLN A 70 -8.49 -18.63 2.60
N LYS A 71 -7.29 -18.02 2.54
CA LYS A 71 -6.48 -17.73 3.74
C LYS A 71 -6.90 -16.42 4.42
N SER A 72 -7.62 -15.55 3.72
CA SER A 72 -8.03 -14.25 4.24
C SER A 72 -9.15 -14.36 5.29
N SER A 73 -9.15 -13.39 6.20
CA SER A 73 -10.19 -13.19 7.20
C SER A 73 -10.80 -11.80 7.06
N LYS A 74 -11.95 -11.57 7.70
CA LYS A 74 -12.59 -10.23 7.77
C LYS A 74 -11.63 -9.13 8.26
N LYS A 75 -10.66 -9.49 9.12
CA LYS A 75 -9.69 -8.54 9.69
C LYS A 75 -8.39 -8.42 8.89
N ARG A 76 -8.07 -9.41 8.04
CA ARG A 76 -6.74 -9.49 7.42
C ARG A 76 -6.79 -10.20 6.08
N HIS A 77 -6.25 -9.54 5.06
CA HIS A 77 -6.03 -10.13 3.75
C HIS A 77 -4.63 -10.73 3.64
N PHE A 78 -4.56 -11.90 3.02
CA PHE A 78 -3.34 -12.56 2.60
C PHE A 78 -3.15 -12.39 1.09
N LEU A 79 -1.90 -12.25 0.65
CA LEU A 79 -1.58 -12.08 -0.76
C LEU A 79 -1.34 -13.44 -1.42
N GLN A 80 -1.93 -13.64 -2.60
CA GLN A 80 -1.78 -14.86 -3.37
C GLN A 80 -0.48 -14.86 -4.18
N ASN A 81 0.23 -16.00 -4.15
CA ASN A 81 1.48 -16.24 -4.86
C ASN A 81 2.62 -15.27 -4.52
N LYS A 82 2.60 -14.71 -3.30
CA LYS A 82 3.49 -13.62 -2.91
C LYS A 82 4.98 -13.98 -3.05
N ARG A 83 5.78 -13.05 -3.57
CA ARG A 83 7.25 -13.11 -3.56
C ARG A 83 7.83 -11.82 -3.01
N LEU A 84 8.99 -11.90 -2.37
CA LEU A 84 9.59 -10.78 -1.66
C LEU A 84 11.04 -10.58 -2.11
N LEU A 85 11.38 -9.34 -2.43
CA LEU A 85 12.75 -8.86 -2.62
C LEU A 85 13.04 -7.83 -1.53
N MET A 86 14.13 -8.03 -0.81
CA MET A 86 14.60 -7.09 0.20
C MET A 86 16.01 -6.66 -0.14
N VAL A 87 16.24 -5.36 -0.24
CA VAL A 87 17.56 -4.80 -0.44
C VAL A 87 17.89 -3.90 0.74
N MET A 88 18.85 -4.35 1.55
CA MET A 88 19.39 -3.57 2.65
C MET A 88 20.57 -2.76 2.14
N SER A 89 20.59 -1.46 2.42
CA SER A 89 21.75 -0.64 2.11
C SER A 89 22.18 0.17 3.32
N LYS A 90 23.48 0.08 3.64
CA LYS A 90 24.15 0.90 4.66
C LYS A 90 24.25 2.37 4.24
N ASN A 91 24.30 2.60 2.92
CA ASN A 91 24.28 3.92 2.31
C ASN A 91 22.99 4.04 1.52
N VAL A 92 22.24 5.14 1.66
CA VAL A 92 21.01 5.43 0.88
C VAL A 92 21.22 5.32 -0.65
N ASN A 93 22.48 5.21 -1.10
CA ASN A 93 22.92 5.13 -2.49
C ASN A 93 23.13 3.70 -3.00
N LEU A 94 22.14 2.80 -2.91
CA LEU A 94 22.03 1.82 -3.99
C LEU A 94 21.74 2.64 -5.24
N LYS A 95 22.61 2.58 -6.26
CA LYS A 95 22.37 3.35 -7.47
C LYS A 95 21.03 2.89 -8.02
N MET A 96 20.10 3.82 -8.26
CA MET A 96 18.76 3.47 -8.77
C MET A 96 18.80 2.61 -10.04
N LYS A 97 19.87 2.72 -10.83
CA LYS A 97 20.15 1.86 -11.98
C LYS A 97 20.31 0.38 -11.60
N GLU A 98 21.09 0.08 -10.57
CA GLU A 98 21.31 -1.27 -10.05
C GLU A 98 20.02 -1.84 -9.48
N TYR A 99 19.28 -1.03 -8.70
CA TYR A 99 17.98 -1.43 -8.16
C TYR A 99 16.98 -1.78 -9.27
N ARG A 100 16.90 -0.95 -10.32
CA ARG A 100 16.02 -1.18 -11.46
C ARG A 100 16.33 -2.49 -12.18
N GLN A 101 17.61 -2.82 -12.34
CA GLN A 101 18.04 -4.07 -12.97
C GLN A 101 17.66 -5.27 -12.10
N LEU A 102 18.00 -5.21 -10.80
CA LEU A 102 17.67 -6.25 -9.83
C LEU A 102 16.16 -6.52 -9.77
N LEU A 103 15.36 -5.45 -9.81
CA LEU A 103 13.92 -5.55 -9.77
C LEU A 103 13.35 -6.16 -11.05
N LYS A 104 13.88 -5.81 -12.22
CA LYS A 104 13.50 -6.44 -13.49
C LYS A 104 13.79 -7.94 -13.50
N GLU A 105 14.97 -8.33 -13.03
CA GLU A 105 15.34 -9.74 -12.89
C GLU A 105 14.41 -10.44 -11.91
N PHE A 106 14.14 -9.84 -10.75
CA PHE A 106 13.21 -10.39 -9.76
C PHE A 106 11.81 -10.62 -10.35
N ILE A 107 11.26 -9.66 -11.09
CA ILE A 107 9.97 -9.80 -11.78
C ILE A 107 10.02 -10.95 -12.78
N ASN A 108 10.99 -10.91 -13.71
CA ASN A 108 11.09 -11.87 -14.80
C ASN A 108 11.37 -13.30 -14.32
N ASN A 109 12.08 -13.46 -13.20
CA ASN A 109 12.45 -14.76 -12.64
C ASN A 109 11.30 -15.42 -11.87
N ASN A 110 10.33 -14.64 -11.40
CA ASN A 110 9.26 -15.13 -10.54
C ASN A 110 7.91 -15.25 -11.27
N TYR A 111 7.64 -14.40 -12.26
CA TYR A 111 6.32 -14.29 -12.88
C TYR A 111 6.37 -14.36 -14.40
N ASP A 112 5.42 -15.06 -15.00
CA ASP A 112 5.11 -14.97 -16.42
C ASP A 112 4.13 -13.82 -16.65
N LEU A 113 4.62 -12.77 -17.32
CA LEU A 113 3.85 -11.57 -17.63
C LEU A 113 3.21 -11.62 -19.03
N THR A 114 3.28 -12.75 -19.74
CA THR A 114 2.70 -12.88 -21.08
C THR A 114 1.19 -12.62 -21.05
N GLY A 115 0.74 -11.55 -21.72
CA GLY A 115 -0.65 -11.11 -21.73
C GLY A 115 -1.15 -10.54 -20.39
N LYS A 116 -0.24 -10.21 -19.46
CA LYS A 116 -0.56 -9.64 -18.14
C LYS A 116 -0.09 -8.20 -18.05
N GLN A 117 -0.79 -7.42 -17.22
CA GLN A 117 -0.43 -6.05 -16.91
C GLN A 117 0.21 -6.02 -15.52
N LEU A 118 1.46 -5.58 -15.44
CA LEU A 118 2.07 -5.22 -14.15
C LEU A 118 1.35 -3.95 -13.64
N ILE A 119 1.21 -3.81 -12.32
CA ILE A 119 0.74 -2.60 -11.66
C ILE A 119 1.66 -2.32 -10.49
N VAL A 120 2.22 -1.11 -10.42
CA VAL A 120 3.08 -0.70 -9.30
C VAL A 120 2.22 -0.11 -8.19
N MET A 121 2.50 -0.48 -6.95
CA MET A 121 1.80 0.02 -5.77
C MET A 121 2.79 0.52 -4.73
N GLY A 122 2.40 1.51 -3.94
CA GLY A 122 3.21 1.99 -2.82
C GLY A 122 2.67 3.27 -2.20
N ASP A 123 3.50 3.93 -1.39
CA ASP A 123 3.17 5.11 -0.58
C ASP A 123 3.01 6.43 -1.36
N GLY A 124 3.44 6.44 -2.62
CA GLY A 124 3.40 7.62 -3.49
C GLY A 124 4.70 8.41 -3.52
N ALA A 125 5.77 7.87 -2.94
CA ALA A 125 7.10 8.43 -3.07
C ALA A 125 7.49 8.61 -4.54
N GLU A 126 8.19 9.72 -4.82
CA GLU A 126 8.60 10.11 -6.17
C GLU A 126 9.40 9.02 -6.88
N TRP A 127 10.24 8.27 -6.15
CA TRP A 127 11.04 7.20 -6.72
C TRP A 127 10.19 6.00 -7.18
N ILE A 128 9.05 5.74 -6.52
CA ILE A 128 8.09 4.69 -6.89
C ILE A 128 7.38 5.07 -8.17
N LYS A 129 6.92 6.33 -8.28
CA LYS A 129 6.29 6.86 -9.50
C LYS A 129 7.23 6.80 -10.69
N LYS A 130 8.47 7.29 -10.52
CA LYS A 130 9.53 7.19 -11.54
C LYS A 130 9.88 5.75 -11.92
N LEU A 131 9.69 4.81 -11.00
CA LEU A 131 9.92 3.39 -11.28
C LEU A 131 8.76 2.79 -12.08
N ALA A 132 7.51 3.17 -11.79
CA ALA A 132 6.36 2.81 -12.62
C ALA A 132 6.50 3.34 -14.04
N GLU A 133 6.92 4.59 -14.21
CA GLU A 133 7.24 5.18 -15.53
C GLU A 133 8.34 4.39 -16.25
N TYR A 134 9.43 4.05 -15.55
CA TYR A 134 10.52 3.24 -16.10
C TYR A 134 10.07 1.84 -16.54
N LEU A 135 9.14 1.25 -15.81
CA LEU A 135 8.54 -0.05 -16.12
C LEU A 135 7.37 0.07 -17.11
N LYS A 136 6.99 1.29 -17.53
CA LYS A 136 5.86 1.59 -18.43
C LYS A 136 4.54 0.96 -17.96
N THR A 137 4.24 1.17 -16.68
CA THR A 137 3.09 0.60 -15.99
C THR A 137 2.38 1.65 -15.16
N ASP A 138 1.11 1.39 -14.86
CA ASP A 138 0.33 2.24 -13.97
C ASP A 138 0.86 2.15 -12.53
N TYR A 139 0.72 3.25 -11.81
CA TYR A 139 0.97 3.38 -10.39
C TYR A 139 -0.36 3.54 -9.65
N VAL A 140 -0.53 2.82 -8.55
CA VAL A 140 -1.69 2.90 -7.66
C VAL A 140 -1.24 3.11 -6.21
N LEU A 141 -1.88 4.04 -5.51
CA LEU A 141 -1.65 4.23 -4.09
C LEU A 141 -2.18 3.00 -3.33
N ASP A 142 -1.39 2.43 -2.43
CA ASP A 142 -1.87 1.26 -1.69
C ASP A 142 -3.02 1.62 -0.71
N GLU A 143 -3.82 0.61 -0.33
CA GLU A 143 -4.97 0.78 0.57
C GLU A 143 -4.63 1.53 1.87
N PHE A 144 -3.45 1.27 2.45
CA PHE A 144 -3.09 1.87 3.74
C PHE A 144 -2.82 3.37 3.58
N HIS A 145 -2.06 3.75 2.55
CA HIS A 145 -1.75 5.15 2.28
C HIS A 145 -2.96 5.91 1.73
N LEU A 146 -3.82 5.26 0.94
CA LEU A 146 -5.11 5.82 0.53
C LEU A 146 -5.96 6.15 1.76
N MET A 147 -6.15 5.20 2.65
CA MET A 147 -6.95 5.43 3.85
C MET A 147 -6.29 6.43 4.81
N ALA A 148 -4.95 6.53 4.83
CA ALA A 148 -4.27 7.60 5.56
C ALA A 148 -4.62 8.99 4.99
N LYS A 149 -4.66 9.15 3.66
CA LYS A 149 -5.12 10.39 3.02
C LYS A 149 -6.58 10.70 3.33
N VAL A 150 -7.45 9.69 3.30
CA VAL A 150 -8.87 9.86 3.67
C VAL A 150 -9.00 10.32 5.12
N HIS A 151 -8.24 9.72 6.06
CA HIS A 151 -8.23 10.14 7.47
C HIS A 151 -7.67 11.56 7.65
N HIS A 152 -6.67 11.96 6.87
CA HIS A 152 -6.15 13.33 6.89
C HIS A 152 -7.19 14.36 6.40
N CYS A 153 -8.05 13.96 5.46
CA CYS A 153 -9.18 14.79 5.01
C CYS A 153 -10.26 14.84 6.11
N PHE A 154 -10.72 13.67 6.56
CA PHE A 154 -11.79 13.48 7.54
C PHE A 154 -11.23 12.99 8.88
N ASN A 155 -10.53 13.89 9.57
CA ASN A 155 -9.80 13.55 10.79
C ASN A 155 -10.73 13.42 12.01
N PHE A 156 -10.50 12.38 12.81
CA PHE A 156 -11.19 12.13 14.08
C PHE A 156 -10.24 11.47 15.08
N ARG A 157 -10.46 11.71 16.38
CA ARG A 157 -9.68 11.09 17.44
C ARG A 157 -9.91 9.58 17.50
N ARG A 158 -8.84 8.83 17.77
CA ARG A 158 -8.95 7.42 18.14
C ARG A 158 -9.12 7.32 19.65
N LEU A 159 -10.26 6.81 20.07
CA LEU A 159 -10.55 6.55 21.48
C LEU A 159 -10.11 5.12 21.82
N GLY A 160 -9.41 4.96 22.94
CA GLY A 160 -9.10 3.64 23.48
C GLY A 160 -10.38 2.93 23.92
N LYS A 161 -10.37 1.59 23.95
CA LYS A 161 -11.53 0.78 24.35
C LYS A 161 -12.09 1.17 25.73
N ASP A 162 -11.21 1.57 26.64
CA ASP A 162 -11.56 1.91 28.03
C ASP A 162 -11.73 3.42 28.26
N SER A 163 -11.76 4.22 27.19
CA SER A 163 -11.92 5.66 27.29
C SER A 163 -13.37 6.03 27.57
N LYS A 164 -13.61 6.80 28.64
CA LYS A 164 -14.92 7.45 28.90
C LYS A 164 -15.17 8.69 28.03
N LYS A 165 -14.23 9.07 27.17
CA LYS A 165 -14.36 10.24 26.30
C LYS A 165 -15.21 9.90 25.10
N GLU A 166 -16.04 10.83 24.66
CA GLU A 166 -16.84 10.69 23.45
C GLU A 166 -16.27 11.54 22.31
N LEU A 167 -16.56 11.12 21.08
CA LEU A 167 -16.30 11.93 19.90
C LEU A 167 -17.32 13.07 19.85
N THR A 168 -16.91 14.21 19.29
CA THR A 168 -17.89 15.25 18.97
C THR A 168 -18.81 14.77 17.85
N VAL A 169 -19.93 15.49 17.65
CA VAL A 169 -20.84 15.22 16.52
C VAL A 169 -20.08 15.27 15.19
N GLU A 170 -19.24 16.30 14.99
CA GLU A 170 -18.41 16.46 13.80
C GLU A 170 -17.42 15.31 13.61
N GLU A 171 -16.74 14.88 14.67
CA GLU A 171 -15.82 13.74 14.60
C GLU A 171 -16.55 12.42 14.27
N THR A 172 -17.77 12.27 14.78
CA THR A 172 -18.62 11.11 14.49
C THR A 172 -19.02 11.08 13.02
N GLN A 173 -19.40 12.22 12.45
CA GLN A 173 -19.70 12.37 11.02
C GLN A 173 -18.47 12.06 10.15
N LYS A 174 -17.31 12.65 10.48
CA LYS A 174 -16.04 12.36 9.76
C LYS A 174 -15.64 10.89 9.83
N LYS A 175 -15.85 10.25 10.98
CA LYS A 175 -15.60 8.82 11.16
C LYS A 175 -16.53 7.97 10.31
N ALA A 176 -17.81 8.32 10.20
CA ALA A 176 -18.75 7.63 9.32
C ALA A 176 -18.32 7.72 7.85
N ILE A 177 -17.97 8.92 7.38
CA ILE A 177 -17.43 9.13 6.01
C ILE A 177 -16.21 8.24 5.76
N TYR A 178 -15.26 8.22 6.70
CA TYR A 178 -14.08 7.34 6.59
C TYR A 178 -14.45 5.86 6.47
N GLN A 179 -15.45 5.41 7.23
CA GLN A 179 -15.92 4.02 7.22
C GLN A 179 -16.62 3.65 5.91
N ASP A 180 -17.41 4.56 5.35
CA ASP A 180 -18.09 4.39 4.07
C ASP A 180 -17.06 4.24 2.94
N VAL A 181 -16.09 5.16 2.87
CA VAL A 181 -14.98 5.08 1.90
C VAL A 181 -14.19 3.79 2.07
N TYR A 182 -13.90 3.39 3.32
CA TYR A 182 -13.22 2.12 3.59
C TYR A 182 -14.01 0.93 3.06
N ALA A 183 -15.33 0.90 3.24
CA ALA A 183 -16.18 -0.18 2.76
C ALA A 183 -16.15 -0.29 1.23
N PHE A 184 -16.24 0.83 0.50
CA PHE A 184 -16.14 0.84 -0.95
C PHE A 184 -14.77 0.35 -1.45
N VAL A 185 -13.67 0.81 -0.84
CA VAL A 185 -12.30 0.36 -1.18
C VAL A 185 -12.17 -1.15 -1.05
N ARG A 186 -12.75 -1.73 0.01
CA ARG A 186 -12.69 -3.16 0.30
C ARG A 186 -13.48 -4.01 -0.69
N LYS A 187 -14.48 -3.42 -1.35
CA LYS A 187 -15.25 -4.05 -2.43
C LYS A 187 -14.68 -3.76 -3.83
N GLY A 188 -13.70 -2.86 -3.95
CA GLY A 188 -13.17 -2.42 -5.24
C GLY A 188 -14.13 -1.52 -6.03
N GLU A 189 -15.09 -0.88 -5.37
CA GLU A 189 -16.14 -0.05 -5.97
C GLU A 189 -15.64 1.38 -6.23
N VAL A 190 -14.66 1.54 -7.14
CA VAL A 190 -14.00 2.83 -7.41
C VAL A 190 -14.99 3.92 -7.80
N ASN A 191 -15.94 3.63 -8.70
CA ASN A 191 -16.94 4.61 -9.13
C ASN A 191 -17.81 5.08 -7.96
N SER A 192 -18.22 4.16 -7.07
CA SER A 192 -18.99 4.50 -5.88
C SER A 192 -18.21 5.41 -4.92
N ILE A 193 -16.89 5.23 -4.78
CA ILE A 193 -16.04 6.15 -4.02
C ILE A 193 -16.08 7.55 -4.64
N LEU A 194 -15.87 7.64 -5.96
CA LEU A 194 -15.81 8.92 -6.67
C LEU A 194 -17.15 9.65 -6.59
N ASP A 195 -18.26 8.96 -6.83
CA ASP A 195 -19.59 9.54 -6.79
C ASP A 195 -19.93 10.01 -5.38
N TYR A 196 -19.64 9.20 -4.36
CA TYR A 196 -19.82 9.55 -2.95
C TYR A 196 -19.01 10.81 -2.57
N LEU A 197 -17.71 10.85 -2.88
CA LEU A 197 -16.86 12.00 -2.54
C LEU A 197 -17.21 13.28 -3.31
N LYS A 198 -17.67 13.16 -4.56
CA LYS A 198 -18.11 14.33 -5.36
C LYS A 198 -19.30 15.04 -4.72
N THR A 199 -20.20 14.31 -4.06
CA THR A 199 -21.35 14.94 -3.37
C THR A 199 -20.90 15.97 -2.32
N PHE A 200 -19.75 15.75 -1.66
CA PHE A 200 -19.22 16.65 -0.64
C PHE A 200 -18.73 18.00 -1.17
N LEU A 201 -18.57 18.13 -2.49
CA LEU A 201 -18.25 19.39 -3.14
C LEU A 201 -19.48 20.27 -3.40
N THR A 202 -20.69 19.74 -3.19
CA THR A 202 -21.95 20.46 -3.39
C THR A 202 -22.25 21.39 -2.21
N LYS A 203 -23.01 22.46 -2.49
CA LYS A 203 -23.47 23.40 -1.47
C LYS A 203 -24.41 22.73 -0.45
N GLU A 204 -25.31 21.88 -0.92
CA GLU A 204 -26.23 21.11 -0.08
C GLU A 204 -25.50 20.31 0.99
N MET A 205 -24.48 19.54 0.60
CA MET A 205 -23.69 18.75 1.56
C MET A 205 -22.85 19.63 2.48
N GLN A 206 -22.41 20.81 2.04
CA GLN A 206 -21.68 21.77 2.89
C GLN A 206 -22.59 22.49 3.88
N ASP A 207 -23.89 22.58 3.62
CA ASP A 207 -24.86 23.12 4.56
C ASP A 207 -25.26 22.07 5.61
N ILE A 208 -25.33 20.79 5.22
CA ILE A 208 -25.52 19.65 6.14
C ILE A 208 -24.25 19.40 6.99
N TYR A 209 -23.07 19.50 6.38
CA TYR A 209 -21.78 19.27 7.02
C TYR A 209 -20.87 20.52 6.86
N PRO A 210 -21.00 21.52 7.75
CA PRO A 210 -20.26 22.78 7.65
C PRO A 210 -18.75 22.62 7.52
N PHE A 211 -18.17 21.60 8.15
CA PHE A 211 -16.73 21.31 8.09
C PHE A 211 -16.22 21.00 6.67
N LEU A 212 -17.10 20.65 5.72
CA LEU A 212 -16.71 20.36 4.33
C LEU A 212 -16.24 21.63 3.60
N LYS A 213 -16.68 22.81 4.01
CA LYS A 213 -16.27 24.10 3.42
C LYS A 213 -14.75 24.26 3.43
N ASP A 214 -14.11 23.86 4.52
CA ASP A 214 -12.65 23.93 4.72
C ASP A 214 -11.89 22.74 4.13
N LYS A 215 -12.58 21.77 3.52
CA LYS A 215 -12.01 20.51 3.01
C LYS A 215 -12.08 20.39 1.50
N LYS A 216 -12.64 21.37 0.79
CA LYS A 216 -12.90 21.33 -0.65
C LYS A 216 -11.68 20.89 -1.46
N ASP A 217 -10.51 21.48 -1.22
CA ASP A 217 -9.30 21.14 -1.96
C ASP A 217 -8.78 19.74 -1.62
N LYS A 218 -8.83 19.36 -0.33
CA LYS A 218 -8.47 18.00 0.09
C LYS A 218 -9.39 16.93 -0.49
N VAL A 219 -10.67 17.24 -0.70
CA VAL A 219 -11.63 16.33 -1.34
C VAL A 219 -11.35 16.23 -2.83
N LYS A 220 -11.04 17.34 -3.51
CA LYS A 220 -10.60 17.32 -4.92
C LYS A 220 -9.34 16.48 -5.12
N ASP A 221 -8.36 16.61 -4.22
CA ASP A 221 -7.12 15.82 -4.25
C ASP A 221 -7.35 14.31 -4.06
N LEU A 222 -8.48 13.90 -3.46
CA LEU A 222 -8.85 12.49 -3.32
C LEU A 222 -9.56 11.92 -4.57
N ILE A 223 -10.10 12.78 -5.42
CA ILE A 223 -10.89 12.42 -6.62
C ILE A 223 -10.01 12.40 -7.88
N GLN A 224 -8.87 13.10 -7.86
CA GLN A 224 -7.85 13.12 -8.93
C GLN A 224 -6.92 11.91 -8.85
#